data_AF-A0A1F4QZF2-F1
#
_entry.id   AF-A0A1F4QZF2-F1
#
_cell.length_a   1.000
_cell.length_b   1.000
_cell.length_c   1.000
_cell.angle_alpha   90.00
_cell.angle_beta   90.00
_cell.angle_gamma   90.00
#
_symmetry.space_group_name_H-M   'P 1'
#
loop_
_entity.id
_entity.type
_entity.pdbx_description
1 polymer ?
#
loop_
_entity_poly.entity_id
_entity_poly.type
_entity_poly.pdbx_seq_one_letter_code
_entity_poly.pdbx_strand_id
1 'polypeptide(L)' 'MELILELPDIKPLADINGKDLRESLVANLYHIGRLSEKEAREILGKTRREFEEILPRFGFSILDDSQENISIELDA' A
#
# COMPACT_ATOMS: atom_id res chain seq x y z
N MET A 1 -11.93 9.15 -12.37
CA MET A 1 -11.92 10.11 -11.24
C MET A 1 -10.53 10.67 -11.15
N GLU A 2 -10.40 11.99 -11.05
CA GLU A 2 -9.11 12.68 -10.92
C GLU A 2 -8.98 13.17 -9.48
N LEU A 3 -7.85 12.88 -8.83
CA LEU A 3 -7.54 13.31 -7.47
C LEU A 3 -6.35 14.27 -7.55
N ILE A 4 -6.56 15.53 -7.16
CA ILE A 4 -5.51 16.55 -7.08
C ILE A 4 -5.18 16.77 -5.61
N LEU A 5 -3.91 16.56 -5.26
CA LEU A 5 -3.35 16.81 -3.93
C LEU A 5 -2.41 18.01 -4.03
N GLU A 6 -2.79 19.11 -3.39
CA GLU A 6 -1.94 20.29 -3.27
C GLU A 6 -1.12 20.17 -1.99
N LEU A 7 0.20 20.19 -2.12
CA LEU A 7 1.13 20.18 -1.01
C LEU A 7 1.79 21.56 -0.89
N PRO A 8 2.06 22.04 0.33
CA PRO A 8 2.81 23.28 0.52
C PRO A 8 4.26 23.14 0.01
N ASP A 9 4.82 24.24 -0.52
CA ASP A 9 6.20 24.31 -1.03
C ASP A 9 7.21 24.36 0.13
N ILE A 10 7.29 23.28 0.91
CA ILE A 10 8.27 23.11 1.98
C ILE A 10 9.43 22.30 1.42
N LYS A 11 10.68 22.74 1.63
CA LYS A 11 11.90 22.05 1.16
C LYS A 11 11.89 20.51 1.30
N PRO A 12 11.42 19.91 2.41
CA PRO A 12 11.37 18.45 2.57
C PRO A 12 10.37 17.72 1.65
N LEU A 13 9.37 18.43 1.11
CA LEU A 13 8.36 17.88 0.21
C LEU A 13 8.76 17.99 -1.27
N ALA A 14 9.72 18.86 -1.59
CA ALA A 14 10.21 19.07 -2.96
C ALA A 14 10.87 17.82 -3.57
N ASP A 15 11.37 16.91 -2.73
CA ASP A 15 12.00 15.65 -3.15
C ASP A 15 11.02 14.46 -3.18
N ILE A 16 9.71 14.71 -3.00
CA ILE A 16 8.70 13.65 -3.07
C ILE A 16 8.57 13.14 -4.50
N ASN A 17 8.91 11.87 -4.69
CA ASN A 17 8.64 11.14 -5.92
C ASN A 17 7.15 10.76 -6.00
N GLY A 18 6.46 11.20 -7.07
CA GLY A 18 5.04 10.91 -7.29
C GLY A 18 4.71 9.41 -7.33
N LYS A 19 5.68 8.56 -7.73
CA LYS A 19 5.53 7.10 -7.67
C LYS A 19 5.42 6.61 -6.22
N ASP A 20 6.34 7.04 -5.36
CA ASP A 20 6.35 6.63 -3.95
C ASP A 20 5.13 7.18 -3.20
N LEU A 21 4.67 8.39 -3.55
CA LEU A 21 3.43 8.95 -3.02
C LEU A 21 2.21 8.10 -3.40
N ARG A 22 2.13 7.67 -4.67
CA ARG A 22 1.06 6.79 -5.15
C ARG A 22 1.10 5.43 -4.46
N GLU A 23 2.28 4.82 -4.33
CA GLU A 23 2.46 3.54 -3.65
C GLU A 23 2.05 3.65 -2.17
N SER A 24 2.45 4.72 -1.48
CA SER A 24 2.09 5.01 -0.08
C SER A 24 0.59 5.16 0.12
N LEU A 25 -0.07 5.96 -0.73
CA LEU A 25 -1.51 6.18 -0.65
C LEU A 25 -2.29 4.88 -0.84
N VAL A 26 -1.93 4.07 -1.86
CA VAL A 26 -2.61 2.81 -2.13
C VAL A 26 -2.37 1.80 -1.01
N ALA A 27 -1.14 1.69 -0.51
CA ALA A 27 -0.82 0.81 0.62
C ALA A 27 -1.62 1.20 1.88
N ASN A 28 -1.75 2.50 2.15
CA ASN A 28 -2.55 2.99 3.28
C ASN A 28 -4.04 2.65 3.11
N LEU A 29 -4.60 2.91 1.93
CA LEU A 29 -6.00 2.58 1.62
C LEU A 29 -6.29 1.07 1.74
N TYR A 30 -5.35 0.22 1.35
CA TYR A 30 -5.41 -1.22 1.61
C TYR A 30 -5.41 -1.51 3.12
N HIS A 31 -4.45 -0.96 3.86
CA HIS A 31 -4.30 -1.21 5.29
C HIS A 31 -5.54 -0.80 6.11
N ILE A 32 -6.19 0.31 5.75
CA ILE A 32 -7.43 0.75 6.41
C ILE A 32 -8.70 0.06 5.87
N GLY A 33 -8.55 -0.98 5.03
CA GLY A 33 -9.65 -1.79 4.50
C GLY A 33 -10.52 -1.09 3.45
N ARG A 34 -10.07 0.03 2.87
CA ARG A 34 -10.79 0.76 1.81
C ARG A 34 -10.53 0.18 0.42
N LEU A 35 -9.44 -0.57 0.26
CA LEU A 35 -9.15 -1.36 -0.92
C LEU A 35 -8.88 -2.81 -0.50
N SER A 36 -9.37 -3.75 -1.29
CA SER A 36 -8.85 -5.11 -1.27
C SER A 36 -7.43 -5.17 -1.86
N GLU A 37 -6.67 -6.22 -1.53
CA GLU A 37 -5.35 -6.44 -2.12
C GLU A 37 -5.43 -6.50 -3.66
N LYS A 38 -6.48 -7.13 -4.21
CA LYS A 38 -6.70 -7.21 -5.65
C LYS A 38 -6.82 -5.82 -6.29
N GLU A 39 -7.66 -4.96 -5.73
CA GLU A 39 -7.85 -3.59 -6.24
C GLU A 39 -6.56 -2.78 -6.12
N ALA A 40 -5.84 -2.90 -5.00
CA ALA A 40 -4.56 -2.23 -4.80
C ALA A 40 -3.52 -2.63 -5.87
N ARG A 41 -3.44 -3.92 -6.19
CA ARG A 41 -2.56 -4.46 -7.24
C ARG A 41 -2.94 -3.97 -8.63
N GLU A 42 -4.22 -3.95 -8.96
CA GLU A 42 -4.73 -3.42 -10.22
C GLU A 42 -4.42 -1.93 -10.37
N ILE A 43 -4.61 -1.14 -9.30
CA ILE A 43 -4.28 0.30 -9.29
C ILE A 43 -2.78 0.51 -9.51
N LEU A 44 -1.90 -0.28 -8.89
CA LEU A 44 -0.46 -0.10 -8.99
C LEU A 44 0.16 -0.80 -10.21
N GLY A 45 -0.58 -1.66 -10.90
CA GLY A 45 -0.07 -2.48 -12.00
C GLY A 45 1.00 -3.47 -11.54
N LYS A 46 0.82 -4.05 -10.34
CA LYS A 46 1.81 -4.94 -9.69
C LYS A 46 1.26 -6.35 -9.50
N THR A 47 2.16 -7.31 -9.51
CA THR A 47 1.89 -8.67 -9.05
C THR A 47 1.68 -8.71 -7.54
N ARG A 48 1.20 -9.86 -7.02
CA ARG A 48 1.03 -10.07 -5.58
C ARG A 48 2.32 -9.87 -4.79
N ARG A 49 3.38 -10.55 -5.23
CA ARG A 49 4.68 -10.49 -4.57
C ARG A 49 5.27 -9.08 -4.56
N GLU A 50 5.18 -8.35 -5.67
CA GLU A 50 5.66 -6.97 -5.75
C GLU A 50 4.86 -6.02 -4.86
N PHE A 51 3.57 -6.30 -4.64
CA PHE A 51 2.75 -5.51 -3.72
C PHE A 51 3.09 -5.80 -2.26
N GLU A 52 3.25 -7.08 -1.91
CA GLU A 52 3.70 -7.53 -0.59
C GLU A 52 5.06 -6.91 -0.22
N GLU A 53 6.01 -6.85 -1.16
CA GLU A 53 7.32 -6.21 -0.95
C GLU A 53 7.24 -4.69 -0.66
N ILE A 54 6.12 -4.03 -1.02
CA ILE A 54 5.93 -2.60 -0.78
C ILE A 54 5.39 -2.32 0.61
N LEU A 55 4.55 -3.19 1.16
CA LEU A 55 3.88 -2.96 2.45
C LEU A 55 4.87 -2.64 3.59
N PRO A 56 5.99 -3.38 3.76
CA PRO A 56 6.98 -3.08 4.80
C PRO A 56 7.62 -1.70 4.67
N ARG A 57 7.75 -1.16 3.45
CA ARG A 57 8.36 0.18 3.22
C ARG A 57 7.54 1.29 3.89
N PHE A 58 6.25 1.06 4.13
CA PHE A 58 5.34 1.99 4.77
C PHE A 58 4.95 1.56 6.19
N GLY A 59 5.65 0.58 6.77
CA GLY A 59 5.42 0.11 8.14
C GLY A 59 4.23 -0.84 8.28
N PHE A 60 3.70 -1.37 7.18
CA PHE A 60 2.64 -2.37 7.22
C PHE A 60 3.25 -3.77 7.19
N SER A 61 2.81 -4.61 8.14
CA SER A 61 3.15 -6.04 8.11
C SER A 61 2.21 -6.75 7.13
N ILE A 62 2.76 -7.61 6.26
CA ILE A 62 1.97 -8.55 5.44
C ILE A 62 1.26 -9.55 6.37
N LEU A 63 1.94 -9.90 7.46
CA LEU A 63 1.40 -10.64 8.59
C LEU A 63 0.61 -9.65 9.45
N ASP A 64 -0.57 -9.27 8.97
CA ASP A 64 -1.63 -8.91 9.89
C ASP A 64 -2.01 -10.20 10.62
N ASP A 65 -2.00 -10.19 11.96
CA ASP A 65 -2.44 -11.31 12.82
C ASP A 65 -3.97 -11.49 12.75
N SER A 66 -4.55 -11.31 11.56
CA SER A 66 -5.92 -11.67 11.30
C SER A 66 -6.02 -13.18 11.45
N GLN A 67 -7.08 -13.64 12.10
CA GLN A 67 -7.35 -15.07 12.30
C GLN A 67 -7.31 -15.84 10.96
N GLU A 68 -7.69 -15.18 9.86
CA GLU A 68 -7.67 -15.74 8.52
C GLU A 68 -6.23 -15.99 8.02
N ASN A 69 -5.31 -15.04 8.18
CA ASN A 69 -3.89 -15.24 7.83
C ASN A 69 -3.23 -16.32 8.68
N ILE A 70 -3.49 -16.33 10.00
CA ILE A 70 -2.94 -17.35 10.91
C ILE A 70 -3.42 -18.74 10.51
N SER A 71 -4.70 -18.88 10.14
CA SER A 71 -5.23 -20.17 9.68
C SER A 71 -4.59 -20.66 8.38
N ILE A 72 -4.29 -19.77 7.44
CA ILE A 72 -3.61 -20.12 6.18
C ILE A 72 -2.17 -20.59 6.44
N GLU A 73 -1.48 -20.02 7.43
CA GLU A 73 -0.11 -20.41 7.77
C GLU A 73 0.02 -21.71 8.57
N LEU A 74 -0.98 -22.03 9.41
CA LEU A 74 -0.99 -23.25 10.21
C LEU A 74 -1.42 -24.49 9.43
N ASP A 75 -2.21 -24.30 8.36
CA ASP A 75 -2.75 -25.39 7.52
C ASP A 75 -1.95 -25.63 6.22
N ALA A 76 -0.82 -24.93 6.02
CA ALA A 76 0.07 -25.04 4.84
C ALA A 76 1.29 -25.94 5.06
#